data_AF-A0A7W9WD02-F1
#
_entry.id   AF-A0A7W9WD02-F1
#
_cell.length_a   1.000
_cell.length_b   1.000
_cell.length_c   1.000
_cell.angle_alpha   90.00
_cell.angle_beta   90.00
_cell.angle_gamma   90.00
#
_symmetry.space_group_name_H-M   'P 1'
#
loop_
_entity.id
_entity.type
_entity.pdbx_description
1 polymer ?
#
loop_
_entity_poly.entity_id
_entity_poly.type
_entity_poly.pdbx_seq_one_letter_code
_entity_poly.pdbx_strand_id
1 'polypeptide(L)'
;MAYAILRVTKIASREQAISVAHHNYRTQKTPNADPALRHLNQELINHAQRSYWELASERIAALQLPRLRKDAVRCVEVLLTASGERFDKDPVTGRPTDIRDSPWVRDNLAFLQKRYGAVYYSPKTGQLKRGSLSK
;
A
#
# COMPACT_ATOMS: atom_id res chain seq x y z
N MET A 1 -24.21 -7.23 -7.70
CA MET A 1 -23.16 -7.99 -8.43
C MET A 1 -21.82 -7.47 -7.95
N ALA A 2 -20.88 -8.36 -7.62
CA ALA A 2 -19.57 -7.95 -7.12
C ALA A 2 -18.59 -7.67 -8.27
N TYR A 3 -17.85 -6.57 -8.19
CA TYR A 3 -16.78 -6.22 -9.11
C TYR A 3 -15.44 -6.18 -8.40
N ALA A 4 -14.38 -6.62 -9.08
CA ALA A 4 -13.02 -6.30 -8.69
C ALA A 4 -12.73 -4.84 -9.07
N ILE A 5 -12.10 -4.10 -8.17
CA ILE A 5 -11.79 -2.68 -8.33
C ILE A 5 -10.27 -2.51 -8.20
N LEU A 6 -9.65 -2.09 -9.29
CA LEU A 6 -8.26 -1.68 -9.34
C LEU A 6 -8.18 -0.22 -9.78
N ARG A 7 -7.63 0.65 -8.92
CA ARG A 7 -7.41 2.06 -9.24
C ARG A 7 -5.94 2.39 -9.06
N VAL A 8 -5.38 3.14 -10.01
CA VAL A 8 -4.00 3.66 -9.93
C VAL A 8 -4.03 5.18 -9.78
N THR A 9 -3.34 5.69 -8.78
CA THR A 9 -3.17 7.13 -8.54
C THR A 9 -1.69 7.48 -8.66
N LYS A 10 -1.37 8.57 -9.36
CA LYS A 10 -0.01 9.09 -9.49
C LYS A 10 0.37 9.91 -8.26
N ILE A 11 1.58 9.70 -7.74
CA ILE A 11 2.17 10.54 -6.70
C ILE A 11 3.44 11.17 -7.27
N ALA A 12 3.37 12.47 -7.56
CA ALA A 12 4.42 13.23 -8.23
C ALA A 12 5.05 14.32 -7.34
N SER A 13 4.48 14.61 -6.17
CA SER A 13 5.01 15.60 -5.23
C SER A 13 5.17 15.03 -3.81
N ARG A 14 6.00 15.71 -3.02
CA ARG A 14 6.24 15.36 -1.61
C ARG A 14 4.97 15.51 -0.78
N GLU A 15 4.19 16.56 -1.04
CA GLU A 15 2.95 16.90 -0.36
C GLU A 15 1.88 15.83 -0.61
N GLN A 16 1.78 15.34 -1.87
CA GLN A 16 0.91 14.22 -2.21
C GLN A 16 1.31 12.96 -1.43
N ALA A 17 2.62 12.64 -1.39
CA ALA A 17 3.11 11.47 -0.66
C ALA A 17 2.83 11.55 0.85
N ILE A 18 3.01 12.74 1.45
CA ILE A 18 2.70 13.00 2.86
C ILE A 18 1.20 12.85 3.13
N SER A 19 0.34 13.42 2.29
CA SER A 19 -1.12 13.32 2.44
C SER A 19 -1.62 11.87 2.38
N VAL A 20 -1.11 11.09 1.42
CA VAL A 20 -1.42 9.65 1.29
C VAL A 20 -0.91 8.88 2.51
N ALA A 21 0.31 9.15 2.99
CA ALA A 21 0.83 8.52 4.20
C ALA A 21 -0.02 8.86 5.44
N HIS A 22 -0.43 10.11 5.63
CA HIS A 22 -1.30 10.49 6.74
C HIS A 22 -2.67 9.81 6.69
N HIS A 23 -3.23 9.65 5.49
CA HIS A 23 -4.47 8.91 5.29
C HIS A 23 -4.30 7.42 5.62
N ASN A 24 -3.26 6.77 5.10
CA ASN A 24 -3.01 5.34 5.30
C ASN A 24 -2.67 5.02 6.76
N TYR A 25 -1.84 5.83 7.40
CA TYR A 25 -1.46 5.67 8.81
C TYR A 25 -2.47 6.24 9.81
N ARG A 26 -3.58 6.81 9.31
CA ARG A 26 -4.67 7.36 10.11
C ARG A 26 -4.19 8.40 11.13
N THR A 27 -3.25 9.24 10.73
CA THR A 27 -2.74 10.35 11.56
C THR A 27 -3.49 11.66 11.30
N GLN A 28 -4.43 11.68 10.35
CA GLN A 28 -5.34 12.78 10.08
C GLN A 28 -6.80 12.35 10.23
N LYS A 29 -7.69 13.32 10.49
CA LYS A 29 -9.13 13.06 10.56
C LYS A 29 -9.63 12.47 9.25
N THR A 30 -10.23 11.30 9.30
CA THR A 30 -10.82 10.64 8.14
C THR A 30 -12.31 10.37 8.41
N PRO A 31 -13.24 11.18 7.88
CA PRO A 31 -14.66 11.15 8.29
C PRO A 31 -15.37 9.81 8.13
N ASN A 32 -15.01 9.05 7.08
CA ASN A 32 -15.66 7.78 6.77
C ASN A 32 -15.03 6.57 7.48
N ALA A 33 -14.07 6.80 8.39
CA ALA A 33 -13.38 5.74 9.10
C ALA A 33 -13.75 5.76 10.58
N ASP A 34 -14.05 4.59 11.12
CA ASP A 34 -14.26 4.39 12.56
C ASP A 34 -12.90 4.36 13.29
N PRO A 35 -12.59 5.33 14.16
CA PRO A 35 -11.33 5.36 14.90
C PRO A 35 -11.17 4.15 15.83
N ALA A 36 -12.26 3.57 16.33
CA ALA A 36 -12.21 2.41 17.22
C ALA A 36 -11.65 1.17 16.49
N LEU A 37 -11.82 1.09 15.17
CA LEU A 37 -11.34 -0.02 14.35
C LEU A 37 -9.92 0.19 13.82
N ARG A 38 -9.26 1.32 14.11
CA ARG A 38 -7.91 1.63 13.59
C ARG A 38 -6.89 0.55 13.90
N HIS A 39 -6.96 -0.05 15.09
CA HIS A 39 -6.04 -1.09 15.55
C HIS A 39 -6.13 -2.38 14.73
N LEU A 40 -7.17 -2.55 13.90
CA LEU A 40 -7.32 -3.68 12.99
C LEU A 40 -6.55 -3.49 11.68
N ASN A 41 -6.18 -2.25 11.29
CA ASN A 41 -5.43 -2.02 10.06
C ASN A 41 -4.05 -2.68 10.13
N GLN A 42 -3.61 -3.26 9.01
CA GLN A 42 -2.33 -3.97 8.93
C GLN A 42 -1.42 -3.35 7.86
N GLU A 43 -0.18 -3.06 8.24
CA GLU A 43 0.91 -2.69 7.31
C GLU A 43 1.70 -3.95 6.97
N LEU A 44 1.84 -4.26 5.68
CA LEU A 44 2.40 -5.52 5.21
C LEU A 44 3.89 -5.44 4.82
N ILE A 45 4.41 -4.23 4.55
CA ILE A 45 5.78 -4.07 4.06
C ILE A 45 6.52 -2.95 4.81
N ASN A 46 5.94 -1.75 4.88
CA ASN A 46 6.62 -0.57 5.43
C ASN A 46 6.38 -0.46 6.94
N HIS A 47 6.73 -1.50 7.72
CA HIS A 47 6.40 -1.58 9.14
C HIS A 47 6.96 -0.42 9.98
N ALA A 48 8.11 0.14 9.58
CA ALA A 48 8.70 1.32 10.22
C ALA A 48 8.02 2.64 9.84
N GLN A 49 6.97 2.60 9.00
CA GLN A 49 6.22 3.76 8.51
C GLN A 49 7.12 4.86 7.92
N ARG A 50 8.17 4.45 7.19
CA ARG A 50 9.09 5.38 6.53
C ARG A 50 8.34 6.23 5.50
N SER A 51 8.81 7.45 5.28
CA SER A 51 8.24 8.38 4.31
C SER A 51 8.18 7.76 2.91
N TYR A 52 6.99 7.76 2.30
CA TYR A 52 6.80 7.26 0.93
C TYR A 52 7.65 8.03 -0.08
N TRP A 53 7.84 9.34 0.14
CA TRP A 53 8.67 10.17 -0.74
C TRP A 53 10.15 9.78 -0.67
N GLU A 54 10.65 9.50 0.52
CA GLU A 54 12.04 9.08 0.74
C GLU A 54 12.29 7.71 0.12
N LEU A 55 11.42 6.73 0.39
CA LEU A 55 11.52 5.38 -0.18
C LEU A 55 11.52 5.42 -1.72
N ALA A 56 10.61 6.20 -2.32
CA ALA A 56 10.57 6.37 -3.77
C ALA A 56 11.83 7.06 -4.31
N SER A 57 12.32 8.09 -3.63
CA SER A 57 13.50 8.85 -4.05
C SER A 57 14.78 8.02 -3.94
N GLU A 58 14.97 7.25 -2.86
CA GLU A 58 16.06 6.29 -2.70
C GLU A 58 16.04 5.25 -3.82
N ARG A 59 14.85 4.72 -4.14
CA ARG A 59 14.70 3.73 -5.20
C ARG A 59 15.05 4.29 -6.57
N ILE A 60 14.63 5.53 -6.88
CA ILE A 60 14.96 6.20 -8.14
C ILE A 60 16.45 6.52 -8.21
N ALA A 61 17.05 6.99 -7.11
CA ALA A 61 18.49 7.28 -7.05
C ALA A 61 19.34 6.03 -7.34
N ALA A 62 18.91 4.86 -6.86
CA ALA A 62 19.58 3.58 -7.12
C ALA A 62 19.57 3.17 -8.61
N LEU A 63 18.73 3.79 -9.45
CA LEU A 63 18.73 3.56 -10.90
C LEU A 63 19.84 4.36 -11.62
N GLN A 64 20.53 5.27 -10.93
CA GLN A 64 21.63 6.08 -11.47
C GLN A 64 21.26 6.80 -12.77
N LEU A 65 20.01 7.28 -12.85
CA LEU A 65 19.52 8.00 -14.02
C LEU A 65 20.32 9.32 -14.19
N PRO A 66 20.77 9.66 -15.41
CA PRO A 66 21.52 10.89 -15.64
C PRO A 66 20.68 12.14 -15.35
N ARG A 67 19.35 12.06 -15.51
CA ARG A 67 18.42 13.13 -15.19
C ARG A 67 17.01 12.60 -14.89
N LEU A 68 16.42 13.06 -13.79
CA LEU A 68 15.00 12.88 -13.51
C LEU A 68 14.23 14.15 -13.92
N ARG A 69 13.14 14.00 -14.69
CA ARG A 69 12.26 15.14 -14.99
C ARG A 69 11.64 15.70 -13.71
N LYS A 70 11.49 17.02 -13.61
CA LYS A 70 10.99 17.70 -12.40
C LYS A 70 9.59 17.26 -11.96
N ASP A 71 8.77 16.88 -12.92
CA ASP A 71 7.38 16.45 -12.79
C ASP A 71 7.23 14.92 -12.93
N ALA A 72 8.30 14.18 -12.66
CA ALA A 72 8.26 12.72 -12.68
C ALA A 72 7.29 12.20 -11.61
N VAL A 73 6.42 11.28 -12.00
CA VAL A 73 5.70 10.45 -11.03
C VAL A 73 6.74 9.58 -10.32
N ARG A 74 6.86 9.74 -9.00
CA ARG A 74 7.88 9.03 -8.21
C ARG A 74 7.38 7.71 -7.66
N CYS A 75 6.11 7.64 -7.33
CA CYS A 75 5.44 6.40 -6.96
C CYS A 75 3.99 6.39 -7.46
N VAL A 76 3.41 5.20 -7.48
CA VAL A 76 2.00 4.99 -7.80
C VAL A 76 1.33 4.31 -6.61
N GLU A 77 0.18 4.80 -6.22
CA GLU A 77 -0.71 4.10 -5.29
C GLU A 77 -1.62 3.19 -6.13
N VAL A 78 -1.66 1.90 -5.79
CA VAL A 78 -2.59 0.95 -6.38
C VAL A 78 -3.59 0.53 -5.31
N LEU A 79 -4.84 0.96 -5.47
CA LEU A 79 -5.95 0.50 -4.65
C LEU A 79 -6.49 -0.80 -5.25
N LEU A 80 -6.40 -1.88 -4.47
CA LEU A 80 -7.00 -3.18 -4.79
C LEU A 80 -8.15 -3.44 -3.81
N THR A 81 -9.37 -3.46 -4.32
CA THR A 81 -10.58 -3.70 -3.53
C THR A 81 -11.66 -4.37 -4.38
N ALA A 82 -12.85 -4.54 -3.83
CA ALA A 82 -14.01 -5.05 -4.54
C ALA A 82 -15.27 -4.27 -4.14
N SER A 83 -16.38 -4.50 -4.85
CA SER A 83 -17.69 -4.03 -4.41
C SER A 83 -18.01 -4.57 -3.01
N GLY A 84 -18.77 -3.80 -2.23
CA GLY A 84 -19.06 -4.14 -0.82
C GLY A 84 -19.72 -5.51 -0.64
N GLU A 85 -20.51 -5.95 -1.61
CA GLU A 85 -21.17 -7.25 -1.64
C GLU A 85 -20.21 -8.44 -1.72
N ARG A 86 -18.93 -8.20 -2.04
CA ARG A 86 -17.89 -9.25 -2.00
C ARG A 86 -17.46 -9.59 -0.57
N PHE A 87 -17.63 -8.67 0.37
CA PHE A 87 -17.12 -8.82 1.73
C PHE A 87 -18.24 -9.27 2.66
N ASP A 88 -18.14 -10.52 3.12
CA ASP A 88 -19.12 -11.11 4.03
C ASP A 88 -19.22 -10.30 5.32
N LYS A 89 -20.42 -10.23 5.87
CA LYS A 89 -20.68 -9.57 7.15
C LYS A 89 -21.05 -10.61 8.18
N ASP A 90 -20.58 -10.41 9.40
CA ASP A 90 -21.00 -11.16 10.56
C ASP A 90 -22.53 -11.02 10.72
N PRO A 91 -23.28 -12.14 10.79
CA PRO A 91 -24.73 -12.11 10.76
C PRO A 91 -25.36 -11.53 12.03
N VAL A 92 -24.61 -11.44 13.14
CA VAL A 92 -25.10 -10.95 14.44
C VAL A 92 -24.85 -9.45 14.58
N THR A 93 -23.65 -9.00 14.22
CA THR A 93 -23.19 -7.62 14.40
C THR A 93 -23.32 -6.79 13.13
N GLY A 94 -23.53 -7.42 11.97
CA GLY A 94 -23.56 -6.77 10.66
C GLY A 94 -22.22 -6.19 10.20
N ARG A 95 -21.13 -6.42 10.95
CA ARG A 95 -19.80 -5.89 10.64
C ARG A 95 -19.12 -6.72 9.56
N PRO A 96 -18.27 -6.13 8.71
CA PRO A 96 -17.44 -6.91 7.78
C PRO A 96 -16.61 -7.96 8.53
N THR A 97 -16.57 -9.17 7.99
CA THR A 97 -15.74 -10.26 8.49
C THR A 97 -14.27 -9.87 8.35
N ASP A 98 -13.44 -10.32 9.29
CA ASP A 98 -12.01 -10.12 9.21
C ASP A 98 -11.40 -10.91 8.03
N ILE A 99 -10.70 -10.20 7.14
CA ILE A 99 -10.07 -10.77 5.95
C ILE A 99 -8.54 -10.71 5.99
N ARG A 100 -7.92 -10.25 7.09
CA ARG A 100 -6.47 -9.99 7.17
C ARG A 100 -5.63 -11.21 6.77
N ASP A 101 -6.01 -12.38 7.25
CA ASP A 101 -5.33 -13.65 6.96
C ASP A 101 -5.97 -14.43 5.79
N SER A 102 -6.81 -13.78 4.99
CA SER A 102 -7.48 -14.43 3.86
C SER A 102 -6.55 -14.62 2.65
N PRO A 103 -6.86 -15.59 1.76
CA PRO A 103 -6.21 -15.67 0.46
C PRO A 103 -6.31 -14.37 -0.34
N TRP A 104 -7.40 -13.61 -0.21
CA TRP A 104 -7.59 -12.36 -0.94
C TRP A 104 -6.49 -11.32 -0.64
N VAL A 105 -6.08 -11.15 0.62
CA VAL A 105 -4.98 -10.23 0.96
C VAL A 105 -3.65 -10.73 0.38
N ARG A 106 -3.37 -12.03 0.54
CA ARG A 106 -2.13 -12.66 0.05
C ARG A 106 -2.02 -12.57 -1.47
N ASP A 107 -3.10 -12.86 -2.20
CA ASP A 107 -3.13 -12.88 -3.65
C ASP A 107 -2.98 -11.47 -4.23
N ASN A 108 -3.57 -10.45 -3.60
CA ASN A 108 -3.37 -9.05 -4.00
C ASN A 108 -1.91 -8.61 -3.80
N LEU A 109 -1.29 -8.97 -2.67
CA LEU A 109 0.11 -8.69 -2.42
C LEU A 109 1.01 -9.41 -3.46
N ALA A 110 0.76 -10.70 -3.70
CA ALA A 110 1.49 -11.49 -4.68
C ALA A 110 1.35 -10.92 -6.10
N PHE A 111 0.15 -10.48 -6.47
CA PHE A 111 -0.11 -9.80 -7.75
C PHE A 111 0.76 -8.56 -7.92
N LEU A 112 0.80 -7.67 -6.91
CA LEU A 112 1.62 -6.45 -6.96
C LEU A 112 3.12 -6.78 -7.04
N GLN A 113 3.59 -7.73 -6.24
CA GLN A 113 4.98 -8.17 -6.25
C GLN A 113 5.39 -8.79 -7.59
N LYS A 114 4.51 -9.60 -8.21
CA LYS A 114 4.74 -10.16 -9.54
C LYS A 114 4.74 -9.06 -10.61
N ARG A 115 3.82 -8.09 -10.52
CA ARG A 115 3.63 -7.05 -11.54
C ARG A 115 4.69 -5.95 -11.52
N TYR A 116 5.16 -5.56 -10.34
CA TYR A 116 6.04 -4.41 -10.12
C TYR A 116 7.39 -4.78 -9.48
N GLY A 117 7.59 -6.04 -9.12
CA GLY A 117 8.79 -6.56 -8.46
C GLY A 117 8.61 -6.66 -6.94
N ALA A 118 9.14 -7.72 -6.34
CA ALA A 118 9.14 -7.89 -4.90
C ALA A 118 10.18 -6.97 -4.25
N VAL A 119 9.77 -6.31 -3.17
CA VAL A 119 10.65 -5.52 -2.32
C VAL A 119 10.37 -5.89 -0.88
N TYR A 120 11.40 -6.28 -0.14
CA TYR A 120 11.33 -6.69 1.26
C TYR A 120 11.97 -5.62 2.14
N TYR A 121 11.27 -5.21 3.19
CA TYR A 121 11.87 -4.41 4.25
C TYR A 121 12.79 -5.31 5.09
N SER A 122 14.05 -4.90 5.24
CA SER A 122 15.03 -5.58 6.10
C SER A 122 15.11 -4.84 7.45
N PRO A 123 14.57 -5.40 8.55
CA PRO A 123 14.62 -4.76 9.86
C PRO A 123 16.06 -4.52 10.36
N LYS A 124 17.00 -5.39 9.95
CA LYS A 124 18.42 -5.28 10.29
C LYS A 124 19.13 -4.09 9.65
N THR A 125 18.66 -3.64 8.48
CA THR A 125 19.35 -2.59 7.70
C THR A 125 18.48 -1.35 7.49
N GLY A 126 17.20 -1.37 7.89
CA GLY A 126 16.24 -0.29 7.62
C GLY A 126 15.94 -0.04 6.14
N GLN A 127 16.45 -0.91 5.26
CA GLN A 127 16.44 -0.74 3.80
C GLN A 127 15.50 -1.72 3.11
N LEU A 128 14.96 -1.28 1.98
CA LEU A 128 14.20 -2.09 1.05
C LEU A 128 15.15 -2.90 0.14
N LYS A 129 15.12 -4.23 0.23
CA LYS A 129 15.89 -5.15 -0.62
C LYS A 129 15.02 -5.76 -1.69
N ARG A 130 15.55 -5.95 -2.91
CA ARG A 130 14.83 -6.65 -3.97
C ARG A 130 14.67 -8.12 -3.60
N GLY A 131 13.46 -8.66 -3.74
CA GLY A 131 13.25 -10.10 -3.70
C GLY A 131 13.66 -10.74 -5.01
N SER A 132 14.47 -11.80 -4.99
CA SER A 132 14.56 -12.68 -6.15
C SER A 132 13.29 -13.50 -6.19
N LEU A 133 12.53 -13.39 -7.28
CA LEU A 133 11.56 -14.43 -7.63
C LEU A 133 12.40 -15.67 -7.94
N SER A 134 12.49 -16.62 -7.00
CA SER A 134 12.89 -17.97 -7.37
C SER A 134 11.86 -18.44 -8.40
N LYS A 135 12.36 -18.90 -9.55
CA LYS A 135 11.54 -19.65 -10.50
C LYS A 135 11.03 -20.93 -9.84
#